data_AF-A0A1Q9E2F6-F1
#
_entry.id   AF-A0A1Q9E2F6-F1
#
_cell.length_a   1.000
_cell.length_b   1.000
_cell.length_c   1.000
_cell.angle_alpha   90.00
_cell.angle_beta   90.00
_cell.angle_gamma   90.00
#
_symmetry.space_group_name_H-M   'P 1'
#
loop_
_entity.id
_entity.type
_entity.pdbx_description
1 polymer ?
#
loop_
_entity_poly.entity_id
_entity_poly.type
_entity_poly.pdbx_seq_one_letter_code
_entity_poly.pdbx_strand_id
1 'polypeptide(L)'
;MPINVPFDERAVLDDAGGRAYDWFIFDTGFPIWSEEFASRRRASFVWRVTSRKPVALMGNLCVCCGVRGKGPALLPENASGGNAGYGYALAKNDRARMEDAVVVNDNVSGHRCYAVVDGHGGDRAAILLREMLPSKLGQQLQGSKTKEQATRDAFVEVDEELKLALLQEPKAPGRTPGAVACVAMLEGTDLILANLGDCRALVCEGGQVKFATADHSPVSNKLEKERLQALGVAIEGGYVGGELQVTRAFGDLDGETGQKLAGLICTPEVTILEISDDTEFLLLASDGIWDGIRDQLALTTARKTLRETRSPQAAAQAVLEAAGKVTKADNAAVVVVALNIPEPLPKRERSQQHFQLKLE
;
A
#
# COMPACT_ATOMS: atom_id res chain seq x y z
N MET A 1 26.84 -28.65 59.38
CA MET A 1 27.42 -28.49 58.04
C MET A 1 26.29 -28.04 57.11
N PRO A 2 26.52 -27.03 56.27
CA PRO A 2 26.35 -25.62 56.63
C PRO A 2 25.37 -24.95 55.60
N ILE A 3 25.01 -23.67 55.52
CA ILE A 3 25.51 -22.36 55.97
C ILE A 3 24.28 -21.44 56.10
N ASN A 4 24.31 -20.51 57.05
CA ASN A 4 23.35 -19.42 57.25
C ASN A 4 23.93 -18.10 56.69
N VAL A 5 23.07 -17.09 56.49
CA VAL A 5 23.31 -15.64 56.27
C VAL A 5 23.95 -15.15 54.96
N PRO A 6 23.82 -13.86 54.59
CA PRO A 6 22.61 -13.01 54.53
C PRO A 6 22.54 -12.20 53.22
N PHE A 7 21.40 -11.56 52.96
CA PHE A 7 21.29 -10.50 51.94
C PHE A 7 21.93 -9.22 52.52
N ASP A 8 22.98 -8.73 51.86
CA ASP A 8 23.74 -7.55 52.28
C ASP A 8 23.35 -6.34 51.41
N GLU A 9 23.01 -5.24 52.08
CA GLU A 9 22.78 -3.92 51.51
C GLU A 9 24.11 -3.16 51.39
N ARG A 10 24.28 -2.37 50.32
CA ARG A 10 24.82 -0.98 50.32
C ARG A 10 24.91 -0.49 48.87
N ALA A 11 24.11 0.51 48.49
CA ALA A 11 24.38 1.95 48.58
C ALA A 11 25.30 2.39 47.41
N VAL A 12 25.08 3.44 46.62
CA VAL A 12 24.50 4.77 46.85
C VAL A 12 24.09 5.30 45.46
N LEU A 13 22.89 5.86 45.30
CA LEU A 13 22.68 6.93 44.32
C LEU A 13 21.81 8.01 44.94
N ASP A 14 22.43 9.17 45.11
CA ASP A 14 21.84 10.44 45.50
C ASP A 14 20.85 10.89 44.42
N ASP A 15 19.63 11.11 44.91
CA ASP A 15 18.79 12.30 44.79
C ASP A 15 18.23 12.81 43.44
N ALA A 16 16.96 13.22 43.62
CA ALA A 16 16.18 14.20 42.88
C ALA A 16 15.66 13.87 41.46
N GLY A 17 14.33 13.65 41.38
CA GLY A 17 13.58 14.20 40.23
C GLY A 17 12.33 13.50 39.72
N GLY A 18 11.42 13.06 40.59
CA GLY A 18 9.95 13.06 40.40
C GLY A 18 9.32 12.77 39.01
N ARG A 19 8.62 11.62 38.93
CA ARG A 19 7.15 11.49 38.88
C ARG A 19 6.77 10.12 38.31
N ALA A 20 6.31 9.23 39.19
CA ALA A 20 5.69 7.95 38.85
C ALA A 20 4.16 8.08 38.90
N TYR A 21 3.48 7.44 37.94
CA TYR A 21 2.12 6.96 38.17
C TYR A 21 2.11 5.47 37.84
N ASP A 22 1.73 4.70 38.86
CA ASP A 22 1.71 3.25 38.90
C ASP A 22 0.67 2.64 37.95
N TRP A 23 1.08 1.52 37.36
CA TRP A 23 0.21 0.54 36.75
C TRP A 23 -0.39 -0.35 37.84
N PHE A 24 -1.72 -0.37 37.97
CA PHE A 24 -2.42 -1.42 38.70
C PHE A 24 -3.27 -2.26 37.75
N ILE A 25 -2.85 -3.51 37.63
CA ILE A 25 -3.66 -4.64 37.16
C ILE A 25 -4.64 -4.97 38.30
N PHE A 26 -5.93 -5.11 37.99
CA PHE A 26 -6.83 -5.90 38.82
C PHE A 26 -7.75 -6.76 37.98
N ASP A 27 -7.70 -8.04 38.31
CA ASP A 27 -8.53 -9.15 37.87
C ASP A 27 -9.74 -9.30 38.82
N THR A 28 -10.81 -9.91 38.31
CA THR A 28 -11.96 -10.51 39.02
C THR A 28 -13.04 -9.62 39.69
N GLY A 29 -14.31 -9.99 39.44
CA GLY A 29 -15.33 -10.03 40.50
C GLY A 29 -16.57 -9.14 40.32
N PHE A 30 -17.68 -9.75 39.87
CA PHE A 30 -19.04 -9.24 40.12
C PHE A 30 -19.31 -9.12 41.63
N PRO A 31 -20.20 -8.19 42.04
CA PRO A 31 -21.39 -8.70 42.73
C PRO A 31 -22.69 -7.97 42.39
N ILE A 32 -23.75 -8.78 42.37
CA ILE A 32 -25.17 -8.42 42.37
C ILE A 32 -25.60 -8.31 43.84
N TRP A 33 -26.34 -7.26 44.24
CA TRP A 33 -27.17 -7.28 45.46
C TRP A 33 -28.52 -6.57 45.24
N SER A 34 -29.56 -7.29 45.69
CA SER A 34 -31.00 -7.04 45.89
C SER A 34 -31.28 -5.97 46.97
N GLU A 35 -32.48 -5.51 47.34
CA GLU A 35 -33.91 -5.61 47.01
C GLU A 35 -34.59 -4.49 47.85
N GLU A 36 -35.68 -3.86 47.39
CA GLU A 36 -36.76 -3.44 48.31
C GLU A 36 -38.10 -3.22 47.57
N PHE A 37 -39.12 -3.97 47.99
CA PHE A 37 -40.56 -3.85 47.70
C PHE A 37 -41.15 -2.66 48.52
N ALA A 38 -42.23 -1.94 48.24
CA ALA A 38 -43.45 -2.19 47.47
C ALA A 38 -44.23 -0.87 47.18
N SER A 39 -45.03 -0.87 46.11
CA SER A 39 -46.50 -0.65 46.13
C SER A 39 -47.06 0.21 44.98
N ARG A 40 -48.02 -0.42 44.28
CA ARG A 40 -49.22 0.14 43.62
C ARG A 40 -49.04 1.30 42.63
N ARG A 41 -49.20 0.99 41.34
CA ARG A 41 -50.44 1.21 40.54
C ARG A 41 -50.22 0.77 39.09
N ARG A 42 -51.27 0.18 38.50
CA ARG A 42 -51.35 -0.27 37.11
C ARG A 42 -51.11 0.91 36.15
N ALA A 43 -50.12 0.78 35.29
CA ALA A 43 -50.08 1.44 34.00
C ALA A 43 -49.48 0.45 33.00
N SER A 44 -50.28 0.04 32.02
CA SER A 44 -49.88 -0.75 30.87
C SER A 44 -48.83 0.01 30.07
N PHE A 45 -47.56 -0.35 30.25
CA PHE A 45 -46.45 0.17 29.46
C PHE A 45 -46.18 -0.80 28.30
N VAL A 46 -46.53 -0.35 27.10
CA VAL A 46 -46.13 -1.00 25.85
C VAL A 46 -44.61 -0.90 25.76
N TRP A 47 -43.91 -2.04 25.69
CA TRP A 47 -42.50 -2.09 25.36
C TRP A 47 -42.32 -1.62 23.91
N ARG A 48 -42.07 -0.32 23.72
CA ARG A 48 -41.49 0.18 22.48
C ARG A 48 -40.00 -0.14 22.55
N VAL A 49 -39.57 -1.18 21.85
CA VAL A 49 -38.15 -1.36 21.52
C VAL A 49 -37.77 -0.17 20.64
N THR A 50 -37.23 0.89 21.25
CA THR A 50 -36.57 1.94 20.50
C THR A 50 -35.27 1.35 19.98
N SER A 51 -35.27 1.02 18.69
CA SER A 51 -34.07 0.76 17.92
C SER A 51 -33.02 1.81 18.29
N ARG A 52 -31.92 1.39 18.92
CA ARG A 52 -30.74 2.24 19.06
C ARG A 52 -30.34 2.64 17.64
N LYS A 53 -30.53 3.91 17.31
CA LYS A 53 -29.99 4.49 16.07
C LYS A 53 -28.47 4.28 16.13
N PRO A 54 -27.83 3.83 15.03
CA PRO A 54 -26.38 3.77 15.00
C PRO A 54 -25.85 5.18 15.25
N VAL A 55 -24.96 5.30 16.23
CA VAL A 55 -24.19 6.52 16.45
C VAL A 55 -23.36 6.70 15.20
N ALA A 56 -23.68 7.72 14.40
CA ALA A 56 -22.89 8.08 13.24
C ALA A 56 -21.47 8.41 13.73
N LEU A 57 -20.49 7.59 13.35
CA LEU A 57 -19.09 7.96 13.50
C LEU A 57 -18.90 9.29 12.78
N MET A 58 -18.53 10.32 13.53
CA MET A 58 -18.05 11.58 12.97
C MET A 58 -16.79 11.26 12.15
N GLY A 59 -16.85 11.48 10.85
CA GLY A 59 -15.77 11.14 9.93
C GLY A 59 -14.47 11.84 10.30
N ASN A 60 -13.38 11.07 10.35
CA ASN A 60 -12.03 11.59 10.43
C ASN A 60 -11.69 12.32 9.12
N LEU A 61 -10.94 13.40 9.25
CA LEU A 61 -10.43 14.20 8.14
C LEU A 61 -9.51 13.32 7.26
N CYS A 62 -9.72 13.23 5.93
CA CYS A 62 -8.66 12.64 5.09
C CYS A 62 -7.45 13.58 5.15
N VAL A 63 -6.35 13.10 5.70
CA VAL A 63 -5.06 13.81 5.73
C VAL A 63 -4.55 14.04 4.30
N CYS A 64 -5.02 13.27 3.32
CA CYS A 64 -4.69 13.38 1.91
C CYS A 64 -5.30 14.59 1.17
N CYS A 65 -6.55 14.97 1.50
CA CYS A 65 -7.33 15.90 0.67
C CYS A 65 -8.21 16.88 1.45
N GLY A 66 -8.26 16.79 2.79
CA GLY A 66 -9.01 17.72 3.64
C GLY A 66 -10.54 17.63 3.54
N VAL A 67 -11.08 16.66 2.79
CA VAL A 67 -12.54 16.51 2.61
C VAL A 67 -13.15 15.71 3.76
N ARG A 68 -14.24 16.23 4.36
CA ARG A 68 -15.10 15.47 5.28
C ARG A 68 -16.17 14.73 4.48
N GLY A 69 -15.95 13.44 4.20
CA GLY A 69 -16.93 12.58 3.52
C GLY A 69 -17.74 11.73 4.50
N LYS A 70 -19.08 11.75 4.38
CA LYS A 70 -19.96 10.71 4.93
C LYS A 70 -20.14 9.63 3.86
N GLY A 71 -19.60 8.44 4.08
CA GLY A 71 -19.56 7.31 3.14
C GLY A 71 -18.12 6.87 2.87
N PRO A 72 -17.85 5.61 2.48
CA PRO A 72 -16.50 5.21 2.08
C PRO A 72 -16.07 6.14 0.93
N ALA A 73 -14.96 6.85 1.11
CA ALA A 73 -14.54 7.86 0.14
C ALA A 73 -14.18 7.16 -1.18
N LEU A 74 -15.08 7.29 -2.16
CA LEU A 74 -14.96 6.76 -3.52
C LEU A 74 -13.57 7.07 -4.10
N LEU A 75 -13.04 6.17 -4.91
CA LEU A 75 -11.79 6.40 -5.64
C LEU A 75 -12.05 7.47 -6.73
N PRO A 76 -11.16 8.47 -6.87
CA PRO A 76 -11.34 9.50 -7.88
C PRO A 76 -11.16 8.89 -9.27
N GLU A 77 -12.09 9.16 -10.21
CA GLU A 77 -11.99 8.62 -11.57
C GLU A 77 -10.70 9.05 -12.28
N ASN A 78 -10.27 10.29 -12.06
CA ASN A 78 -8.98 10.77 -12.54
C ASN A 78 -8.42 11.71 -11.47
N ALA A 79 -7.12 11.61 -11.20
CA ALA A 79 -6.46 12.48 -10.23
C ALA A 79 -4.98 12.61 -10.54
N SER A 80 -4.39 13.72 -10.14
CA SER A 80 -2.94 13.88 -10.11
C SER A 80 -2.57 14.88 -9.03
N GLY A 81 -1.44 14.68 -8.37
CA GLY A 81 -0.98 15.56 -7.32
C GLY A 81 0.46 15.24 -6.93
N GLY A 82 1.02 16.01 -6.02
CA GLY A 82 2.39 15.82 -5.58
C GLY A 82 3.02 17.08 -5.01
N ASN A 83 4.32 16.98 -4.75
CA ASN A 83 5.20 18.07 -4.34
C ASN A 83 6.57 17.88 -5.00
N ALA A 84 7.62 18.54 -4.48
CA ALA A 84 8.97 18.43 -5.04
C ALA A 84 9.62 17.04 -4.88
N GLY A 85 9.17 16.23 -3.91
CA GLY A 85 9.72 14.91 -3.61
C GLY A 85 8.94 13.74 -4.23
N TYR A 86 7.65 13.90 -4.52
CA TYR A 86 6.86 12.86 -5.18
C TYR A 86 5.72 13.43 -6.02
N GLY A 87 5.18 12.61 -6.91
CA GLY A 87 3.95 12.92 -7.63
C GLY A 87 3.25 11.67 -8.11
N TYR A 88 1.95 11.77 -8.34
CA TYR A 88 1.13 10.66 -8.78
C TYR A 88 0.14 11.10 -9.86
N ALA A 89 -0.33 10.13 -10.63
CA ALA A 89 -1.40 10.29 -11.59
C ALA A 89 -2.26 9.00 -11.66
N LEU A 90 -3.56 9.19 -11.86
CA LEU A 90 -4.60 8.16 -11.88
C LEU A 90 -5.55 8.46 -13.04
N ALA A 91 -5.92 7.44 -13.79
CA ALA A 91 -7.00 7.52 -14.76
C ALA A 91 -7.83 6.24 -14.80
N LYS A 92 -9.15 6.40 -14.75
CA LYS A 92 -10.14 5.32 -14.94
C LYS A 92 -10.07 4.73 -16.34
N ASN A 93 -9.70 5.57 -17.31
CA ASN A 93 -9.71 5.24 -18.73
C ASN A 93 -11.08 4.65 -19.17
N ASP A 94 -11.09 3.64 -20.05
CA ASP A 94 -12.31 3.13 -20.66
C ASP A 94 -13.11 2.19 -19.74
N ARG A 95 -12.63 1.96 -18.51
CA ARG A 95 -13.31 1.13 -17.51
C ARG A 95 -14.54 1.84 -16.95
N ALA A 96 -15.55 1.04 -16.59
CA ALA A 96 -16.78 1.56 -16.00
C ALA A 96 -16.57 2.16 -14.60
N ARG A 97 -15.62 1.61 -13.84
CA ARG A 97 -15.30 1.98 -12.47
C ARG A 97 -13.79 2.17 -12.29
N MET A 98 -13.42 2.95 -11.28
CA MET A 98 -12.05 3.09 -10.82
C MET A 98 -11.83 2.14 -9.65
N GLU A 99 -10.91 1.19 -9.80
CA GLU A 99 -10.53 0.21 -8.80
C GLU A 99 -9.08 0.43 -8.31
N ASP A 100 -8.29 1.22 -9.03
CA ASP A 100 -6.94 1.61 -8.63
C ASP A 100 -6.92 2.68 -7.52
N ALA A 101 -5.97 2.55 -6.60
CA ALA A 101 -5.66 3.53 -5.58
C ALA A 101 -4.16 3.84 -5.53
N VAL A 102 -3.85 5.10 -5.22
CA VAL A 102 -2.50 5.53 -4.85
C VAL A 102 -2.47 5.84 -3.36
N VAL A 103 -1.38 5.42 -2.73
CA VAL A 103 -1.06 5.75 -1.34
C VAL A 103 0.18 6.63 -1.33
N VAL A 104 0.06 7.79 -0.67
CA VAL A 104 1.22 8.59 -0.29
C VAL A 104 1.07 9.03 1.15
N ASN A 105 2.04 8.68 1.98
CA ASN A 105 2.11 9.12 3.37
C ASN A 105 3.55 9.52 3.71
N ASP A 106 3.73 10.81 4.03
CA ASP A 106 5.05 11.39 4.28
C ASP A 106 5.68 10.92 5.60
N ASN A 107 4.90 10.34 6.52
CA ASN A 107 5.45 9.78 7.75
C ASN A 107 4.56 8.68 8.34
N VAL A 108 5.09 7.48 8.28
CA VAL A 108 4.55 6.25 8.83
C VAL A 108 5.64 5.64 9.70
N SER A 109 5.60 5.92 11.01
CA SER A 109 6.60 5.41 11.94
C SER A 109 8.06 5.69 11.51
N GLY A 110 8.34 6.90 11.01
CA GLY A 110 9.67 7.29 10.52
C GLY A 110 9.92 7.03 9.04
N HIS A 111 9.01 6.32 8.36
CA HIS A 111 9.15 5.97 6.94
C HIS A 111 8.20 6.82 6.08
N ARG A 112 8.66 7.26 4.91
CA ARG A 112 7.77 7.69 3.83
C ARG A 112 7.21 6.45 3.15
N CYS A 113 5.90 6.41 2.92
CA CYS A 113 5.20 5.28 2.30
C CYS A 113 4.56 5.71 0.98
N TYR A 114 4.87 4.97 -0.08
CA TYR A 114 4.30 5.13 -1.40
C TYR A 114 3.76 3.79 -1.87
N ALA A 115 2.54 3.73 -2.41
CA ALA A 115 2.03 2.50 -2.99
C ALA A 115 1.12 2.76 -4.19
N VAL A 116 1.09 1.77 -5.08
CA VAL A 116 0.04 1.59 -6.07
C VAL A 116 -0.70 0.30 -5.71
N VAL A 117 -2.02 0.41 -5.61
CA VAL A 117 -2.94 -0.70 -5.36
C VAL A 117 -3.85 -0.78 -6.56
N ASP A 118 -3.96 -1.95 -7.16
CA ASP A 118 -4.82 -2.22 -8.31
C ASP A 118 -5.85 -3.25 -7.88
N GLY A 119 -7.12 -2.87 -8.01
CA GLY A 119 -8.25 -3.60 -7.48
C GLY A 119 -9.01 -4.35 -8.56
N HIS A 120 -9.56 -5.51 -8.20
CA HIS A 120 -10.41 -6.28 -9.09
C HIS A 120 -11.63 -6.83 -8.36
N GLY A 121 -12.70 -7.05 -9.12
CA GLY A 121 -13.98 -7.53 -8.58
C GLY A 121 -14.72 -6.49 -7.71
N GLY A 122 -14.30 -5.23 -7.72
CA GLY A 122 -14.86 -4.12 -6.96
C GLY A 122 -13.76 -3.20 -6.41
N ASP A 123 -14.08 -1.93 -6.15
CA ASP A 123 -13.15 -0.94 -5.59
C ASP A 123 -12.88 -1.12 -4.08
N ARG A 124 -13.65 -2.00 -3.43
CA ARG A 124 -13.69 -2.09 -1.97
C ARG A 124 -12.37 -2.54 -1.36
N ALA A 125 -11.70 -3.52 -1.98
CA ALA A 125 -10.41 -3.99 -1.52
C ALA A 125 -9.35 -2.88 -1.59
N ALA A 126 -9.27 -2.17 -2.72
CA ALA A 126 -8.34 -1.06 -2.90
C ALA A 126 -8.61 0.10 -1.92
N ILE A 127 -9.88 0.44 -1.66
CA ILE A 127 -10.27 1.46 -0.68
C ILE A 127 -9.82 1.11 0.73
N LEU A 128 -9.91 -0.16 1.13
CA LEU A 128 -9.49 -0.60 2.46
C LEU A 128 -7.95 -0.69 2.56
N LEU A 129 -7.30 -1.23 1.53
CA LEU A 129 -5.84 -1.39 1.51
C LEU A 129 -5.11 -0.05 1.57
N ARG A 130 -5.61 0.99 0.89
CA ARG A 130 -4.99 2.33 0.95
C ARG A 130 -4.94 2.90 2.38
N GLU A 131 -5.83 2.44 3.26
CA GLU A 131 -5.93 2.88 4.66
C GLU A 131 -5.13 1.95 5.59
N MET A 132 -5.21 0.63 5.40
CA MET A 132 -4.60 -0.37 6.28
C MET A 132 -3.08 -0.54 6.05
N LEU A 133 -2.62 -0.57 4.79
CA LEU A 133 -1.23 -0.90 4.45
C LEU A 133 -0.21 0.02 5.13
N PRO A 134 -0.31 1.36 5.06
CA PRO A 134 0.63 2.24 5.74
C PRO A 134 0.70 1.96 7.24
N SER A 135 -0.46 1.94 7.90
CA SER A 135 -0.51 1.79 9.36
C SER A 135 0.13 0.48 9.83
N LYS A 136 -0.17 -0.63 9.15
CA LYS A 136 0.34 -1.96 9.53
C LYS A 136 1.81 -2.13 9.24
N LEU A 137 2.29 -1.64 8.09
CA LEU A 137 3.71 -1.62 7.78
C LEU A 137 4.49 -0.79 8.81
N GLY A 138 3.99 0.41 9.13
CA GLY A 138 4.58 1.26 10.16
C GLY A 138 4.69 0.60 11.52
N GLN A 139 3.66 -0.14 11.94
CA GLN A 139 3.64 -0.85 13.22
C GLN A 139 4.64 -2.02 13.23
N GLN A 140 4.65 -2.86 12.19
CA GLN A 140 5.53 -4.04 12.14
C GLN A 140 7.00 -3.66 12.03
N LEU A 141 7.33 -2.58 11.30
CA LEU A 141 8.70 -2.12 11.10
C LEU A 141 9.33 -1.48 12.35
N GLN A 142 8.53 -1.13 13.37
CA GLN A 142 9.04 -0.67 14.67
C GLN A 142 9.49 -1.82 15.59
N GLY A 143 9.20 -3.07 15.21
CA GLY A 143 9.56 -4.26 15.99
C GLY A 143 11.04 -4.64 15.89
N SER A 144 11.41 -5.73 16.57
CA SER A 144 12.77 -6.29 16.55
C SER A 144 13.03 -7.30 15.42
N LYS A 145 12.02 -7.57 14.57
CA LYS A 145 12.13 -8.50 13.44
C LYS A 145 12.98 -7.88 12.32
N THR A 146 13.47 -8.71 11.39
CA THR A 146 14.06 -8.17 10.16
C THR A 146 13.00 -7.41 9.37
N LYS A 147 13.44 -6.40 8.61
CA LYS A 147 12.55 -5.58 7.77
C LYS A 147 11.72 -6.44 6.82
N GLU A 148 12.30 -7.49 6.23
CA GLU A 148 11.57 -8.41 5.34
C GLU A 148 10.49 -9.20 6.07
N GLN A 149 10.79 -9.75 7.25
CA GLN A 149 9.80 -10.50 8.01
C GLN A 149 8.69 -9.58 8.52
N ALA A 150 9.03 -8.40 9.03
CA ALA A 150 8.08 -7.38 9.45
C ALA A 150 7.14 -6.98 8.30
N THR A 151 7.66 -6.77 7.10
CA THR A 151 6.86 -6.47 5.91
C THR A 151 5.93 -7.62 5.53
N ARG A 152 6.39 -8.88 5.56
CA ARG A 152 5.54 -10.04 5.28
C ARG A 152 4.42 -10.19 6.30
N ASP A 153 4.74 -10.01 7.58
CA ASP A 153 3.76 -10.09 8.67
C ASP A 153 2.71 -8.99 8.55
N ALA A 154 3.11 -7.77 8.15
CA ALA A 154 2.17 -6.68 7.87
C ALA A 154 1.16 -7.05 6.77
N PHE A 155 1.62 -7.68 5.69
CA PHE A 155 0.72 -8.11 4.61
C PHE A 155 -0.24 -9.21 5.07
N VAL A 156 0.21 -10.16 5.89
CA VAL A 156 -0.67 -11.19 6.47
C VAL A 156 -1.75 -10.54 7.35
N GLU A 157 -1.36 -9.66 8.27
CA GLU A 157 -2.31 -8.95 9.14
C GLU A 157 -3.30 -8.09 8.36
N VAL A 158 -2.84 -7.42 7.29
CA VAL A 158 -3.71 -6.65 6.39
C VAL A 158 -4.70 -7.55 5.66
N ASP A 159 -4.29 -8.71 5.15
CA ASP A 159 -5.19 -9.65 4.46
C ASP A 159 -6.24 -10.24 5.43
N GLU A 160 -5.86 -10.51 6.68
CA GLU A 160 -6.79 -10.96 7.72
C GLU A 160 -7.81 -9.88 8.09
N GLU A 161 -7.38 -8.63 8.27
CA GLU A 161 -8.27 -7.50 8.56
C GLU A 161 -9.21 -7.22 7.37
N LEU A 162 -8.67 -7.26 6.15
CA LEU A 162 -9.44 -7.15 4.92
C LEU A 162 -10.50 -8.25 4.80
N LYS A 163 -10.13 -9.51 5.08
CA LYS A 163 -11.05 -10.65 5.09
C LYS A 163 -12.22 -10.41 6.02
N LEU A 164 -11.97 -9.94 7.24
CA LEU A 164 -13.04 -9.65 8.20
C LEU A 164 -13.96 -8.53 7.70
N ALA A 165 -13.42 -7.50 7.06
CA ALA A 165 -14.20 -6.41 6.51
C ALA A 165 -15.06 -6.85 5.32
N LEU A 166 -14.51 -7.60 4.37
CA LEU A 166 -15.22 -8.04 3.16
C LEU A 166 -16.32 -9.07 3.48
N LEU A 167 -16.11 -9.96 4.44
CA LEU A 167 -17.11 -10.97 4.83
C LEU A 167 -18.28 -10.40 5.65
N GLN A 168 -18.18 -9.16 6.14
CA GLN A 168 -19.30 -8.45 6.79
C GLN A 168 -20.26 -7.82 5.77
N GLU A 169 -19.85 -7.68 4.51
CA GLU A 169 -20.70 -7.11 3.47
C GLU A 169 -21.76 -8.12 3.01
N PRO A 170 -22.90 -7.65 2.47
CA PRO A 170 -23.95 -8.53 1.97
C PRO A 170 -23.36 -9.54 0.98
N LYS A 171 -23.56 -10.83 1.25
CA LYS A 171 -23.02 -11.91 0.41
C LYS A 171 -23.54 -11.77 -1.01
N ALA A 172 -22.64 -11.48 -1.94
CA ALA A 172 -22.86 -11.70 -3.35
C ALA A 172 -22.41 -13.13 -3.70
N PRO A 173 -23.11 -13.84 -4.61
CA PRO A 173 -22.60 -15.09 -5.16
C PRO A 173 -21.26 -14.85 -5.88
N GLY A 174 -20.27 -15.69 -5.61
CA GLY A 174 -18.92 -15.59 -6.20
C GLY A 174 -17.84 -15.15 -5.20
N ARG A 175 -16.77 -14.57 -5.73
CA ARG A 175 -15.65 -14.07 -4.92
C ARG A 175 -15.89 -12.64 -4.43
N THR A 176 -15.33 -12.35 -3.26
CA THR A 176 -15.18 -10.97 -2.78
C THR A 176 -14.23 -10.19 -3.69
N PRO A 177 -14.27 -8.85 -3.67
CA PRO A 177 -13.22 -8.03 -4.25
C PRO A 177 -11.82 -8.44 -3.76
N GLY A 178 -10.84 -8.27 -4.63
CA GLY A 178 -9.42 -8.51 -4.36
C GLY A 178 -8.59 -7.35 -4.88
N ALA A 179 -7.30 -7.37 -4.57
CA ALA A 179 -6.38 -6.36 -5.06
C ALA A 179 -4.91 -6.82 -4.98
N VAL A 180 -4.11 -6.28 -5.87
CA VAL A 180 -2.64 -6.37 -5.87
C VAL A 180 -2.05 -5.06 -5.35
N ALA A 181 -0.80 -5.08 -4.89
CA ALA A 181 -0.14 -3.89 -4.38
C ALA A 181 1.37 -3.95 -4.58
N CYS A 182 1.94 -2.82 -4.99
CA CYS A 182 3.37 -2.56 -4.92
C CYS A 182 3.62 -1.37 -3.99
N VAL A 183 4.46 -1.58 -2.97
CA VAL A 183 4.72 -0.63 -1.89
C VAL A 183 6.20 -0.30 -1.79
N ALA A 184 6.53 0.97 -1.56
CA ALA A 184 7.85 1.47 -1.23
C ALA A 184 7.81 2.16 0.15
N MET A 185 8.60 1.65 1.10
CA MET A 185 8.86 2.29 2.40
C MET A 185 10.27 2.84 2.42
N LEU A 186 10.41 4.14 2.71
CA LEU A 186 11.68 4.85 2.66
C LEU A 186 12.01 5.54 3.99
N GLU A 187 13.10 5.13 4.62
CA GLU A 187 13.66 5.71 5.85
C GLU A 187 15.14 6.05 5.64
N GLY A 188 15.51 7.33 5.66
CA GLY A 188 16.87 7.74 5.31
C GLY A 188 17.24 7.30 3.89
N THR A 189 18.25 6.45 3.76
CA THR A 189 18.66 5.79 2.50
C THR A 189 18.12 4.37 2.36
N ASP A 190 17.48 3.80 3.37
CA ASP A 190 16.92 2.45 3.31
C ASP A 190 15.59 2.44 2.56
N LEU A 191 15.54 1.72 1.45
CA LEU A 191 14.37 1.52 0.62
C LEU A 191 13.90 0.07 0.70
N ILE A 192 12.69 -0.15 1.23
CA ILE A 192 12.02 -1.44 1.23
C ILE A 192 10.98 -1.43 0.11
N LEU A 193 11.13 -2.33 -0.86
CA LEU A 193 10.14 -2.60 -1.89
C LEU A 193 9.41 -3.89 -1.56
N ALA A 194 8.08 -3.85 -1.53
CA ALA A 194 7.22 -5.01 -1.33
C ALA A 194 6.25 -5.12 -2.50
N ASN A 195 6.38 -6.17 -3.31
CA ASN A 195 5.47 -6.43 -4.42
C ASN A 195 4.56 -7.63 -4.14
N LEU A 196 3.27 -7.49 -4.47
CA LEU A 196 2.26 -8.53 -4.41
C LEU A 196 1.36 -8.38 -5.64
N GLY A 197 1.43 -9.33 -6.57
CA GLY A 197 0.75 -9.25 -7.87
C GLY A 197 1.62 -8.67 -8.97
N ASP A 198 0.99 -7.98 -9.91
CA ASP A 198 1.52 -7.48 -11.20
C ASP A 198 1.57 -5.95 -11.32
N CYS A 199 1.31 -5.23 -10.23
CA CYS A 199 1.94 -3.93 -10.04
C CYS A 199 3.48 -4.08 -10.08
N ARG A 200 4.18 -3.00 -10.45
CA ARG A 200 5.63 -3.02 -10.56
C ARG A 200 6.27 -1.73 -10.06
N ALA A 201 7.41 -1.86 -9.40
CA ALA A 201 8.31 -0.76 -9.07
C ALA A 201 9.58 -0.82 -9.93
N LEU A 202 10.07 0.35 -10.35
CA LEU A 202 11.35 0.56 -11.01
C LEU A 202 12.21 1.53 -10.19
N VAL A 203 13.52 1.25 -10.12
CA VAL A 203 14.53 2.14 -9.55
C VAL A 203 15.40 2.67 -10.69
N CYS A 204 15.50 3.99 -10.80
CA CYS A 204 16.35 4.64 -11.81
C CYS A 204 17.72 4.98 -11.24
N GLU A 205 18.77 4.51 -11.89
CA GLU A 205 20.16 4.90 -11.64
C GLU A 205 20.85 5.21 -12.97
N GLY A 206 21.47 6.38 -13.10
CA GLY A 206 22.15 6.78 -14.34
C GLY A 206 21.26 6.80 -15.60
N GLY A 207 19.94 6.93 -15.43
CA GLY A 207 18.95 6.88 -16.51
C GLY A 207 18.61 5.48 -17.04
N GLN A 208 18.99 4.43 -16.33
CA GLN A 208 18.66 3.04 -16.65
C GLN A 208 17.79 2.44 -15.54
N VAL A 209 17.04 1.39 -15.89
CA VAL A 209 16.36 0.54 -14.90
C VAL A 209 17.43 -0.25 -14.14
N LYS A 210 17.76 0.20 -12.93
CA LYS A 210 18.72 -0.48 -12.04
C LYS A 210 18.11 -1.72 -11.41
N PHE A 211 16.86 -1.60 -10.99
CA PHE A 211 16.09 -2.64 -10.36
C PHE A 211 14.64 -2.53 -10.80
N ALA A 212 14.00 -3.69 -10.95
CA ALA A 212 12.56 -3.83 -11.19
C ALA A 212 12.04 -4.97 -10.33
N THR A 213 10.88 -4.79 -9.69
CA THR A 213 10.19 -5.92 -9.04
C THR A 213 9.70 -6.90 -10.11
N ALA A 214 9.63 -8.19 -9.78
CA ALA A 214 9.04 -9.18 -10.66
C ALA A 214 7.53 -9.28 -10.44
N ASP A 215 6.77 -9.34 -11.54
CA ASP A 215 5.32 -9.58 -11.47
C ASP A 215 5.04 -11.02 -11.03
N HIS A 216 3.98 -11.19 -10.26
CA HIS A 216 3.50 -12.49 -9.80
C HIS A 216 2.46 -13.08 -10.76
N SER A 217 2.91 -13.39 -11.98
CA SER A 217 2.09 -13.97 -13.04
C SER A 217 2.18 -15.51 -13.05
N PRO A 218 1.06 -16.23 -13.27
CA PRO A 218 1.06 -17.69 -13.40
C PRO A 218 1.78 -18.18 -14.66
N VAL A 219 1.98 -17.31 -15.66
CA VAL A 219 2.56 -17.68 -16.96
C VAL A 219 4.01 -17.24 -17.08
N SER A 220 4.31 -15.97 -16.80
CA SER A 220 5.64 -15.39 -17.04
C SER A 220 6.59 -15.56 -15.86
N ASN A 221 6.08 -15.73 -14.63
CA ASN A 221 6.90 -15.97 -13.46
C ASN A 221 7.11 -17.48 -13.23
N LYS A 222 8.33 -17.94 -13.49
CA LYS A 222 8.69 -19.36 -13.39
C LYS A 222 8.53 -19.93 -11.98
N LEU A 223 8.91 -19.17 -10.94
CA LEU A 223 8.84 -19.64 -9.55
C LEU A 223 7.38 -19.78 -9.09
N GLU A 224 6.52 -18.84 -9.45
CA GLU A 224 5.09 -18.92 -9.13
C GLU A 224 4.41 -20.07 -9.88
N LYS A 225 4.77 -20.29 -11.14
CA LYS A 225 4.28 -21.43 -11.91
C LYS A 225 4.68 -22.77 -11.28
N GLU A 226 5.95 -22.93 -10.90
CA GLU A 226 6.45 -24.13 -10.22
C GLU A 226 5.74 -24.34 -8.87
N ARG A 227 5.50 -23.27 -8.11
CA ARG A 227 4.75 -23.30 -6.85
C ARG A 227 3.31 -23.80 -7.06
N LEU A 228 2.59 -23.28 -8.06
CA LEU A 228 1.22 -23.72 -8.35
C LEU A 228 1.17 -25.18 -8.82
N GLN A 229 2.13 -25.60 -9.65
CA GLN A 229 2.25 -27.00 -10.09
C GLN A 229 2.50 -27.96 -8.92
N ALA A 230 3.38 -27.59 -7.99
CA ALA A 230 3.64 -28.39 -6.79
C ALA A 230 2.40 -28.53 -5.88
N LEU A 231 1.50 -27.54 -5.91
CA LEU A 231 0.22 -27.57 -5.19
C LEU A 231 -0.89 -28.29 -5.97
N GLY A 232 -0.64 -28.73 -7.20
CA GLY A 232 -1.65 -29.34 -8.06
C GLY A 232 -2.73 -28.36 -8.53
N VAL A 233 -2.46 -27.05 -8.50
CA VAL A 233 -3.39 -26.01 -8.92
C VAL A 233 -3.27 -25.81 -10.43
N ALA A 234 -4.39 -25.87 -11.15
CA ALA A 234 -4.43 -25.70 -12.59
C ALA A 234 -4.20 -24.24 -13.01
N ILE A 235 -3.53 -24.06 -14.15
CA ILE A 235 -3.39 -22.78 -14.84
C ILE A 235 -4.08 -22.93 -16.19
N GLU A 236 -5.25 -22.30 -16.34
CA GLU A 236 -6.13 -22.43 -17.50
C GLU A 236 -6.19 -21.10 -18.24
N GLY A 237 -5.75 -21.07 -19.51
CA GLY A 237 -5.76 -19.84 -20.31
C GLY A 237 -4.93 -18.69 -19.73
N GLY A 238 -3.99 -18.98 -18.82
CA GLY A 238 -3.23 -17.96 -18.09
C GLY A 238 -3.83 -17.53 -16.76
N TYR A 239 -4.88 -18.21 -16.29
CA TYR A 239 -5.55 -17.92 -15.03
C TYR A 239 -5.34 -19.04 -14.00
N VAL A 240 -5.04 -18.68 -12.75
CA VAL A 240 -5.00 -19.58 -11.59
C VAL A 240 -6.42 -20.08 -11.32
N GLY A 241 -6.61 -21.40 -11.39
CA GLY A 241 -7.93 -22.03 -11.22
C GLY A 241 -8.99 -21.57 -12.23
N GLY A 242 -8.59 -20.96 -13.35
CA GLY A 242 -9.50 -20.36 -14.32
C GLY A 242 -10.09 -19.01 -13.91
N GLU A 243 -9.63 -18.42 -12.80
CA GLU A 243 -10.27 -17.24 -12.19
C GLU A 243 -9.41 -15.96 -12.22
N LEU A 244 -8.11 -16.03 -11.89
CA LEU A 244 -7.25 -14.83 -11.73
C LEU A 244 -5.95 -14.91 -12.53
N GLN A 245 -5.52 -13.80 -13.14
CA GLN A 245 -4.24 -13.71 -13.86
C GLN A 245 -3.02 -13.42 -12.97
N VAL A 246 -3.21 -13.39 -11.67
CA VAL A 246 -2.17 -13.17 -10.66
C VAL A 246 -2.09 -14.36 -9.72
N THR A 247 -0.89 -14.65 -9.20
CA THR A 247 -0.65 -15.74 -8.25
C THR A 247 -0.57 -15.29 -6.81
N ARG A 248 -0.53 -13.97 -6.59
CA ARG A 248 -0.52 -13.35 -5.27
C ARG A 248 -1.43 -12.11 -5.26
N ALA A 249 -2.31 -12.03 -4.28
CA ALA A 249 -3.23 -10.90 -4.11
C ALA A 249 -3.81 -10.88 -2.69
N PHE A 250 -4.36 -9.73 -2.30
CA PHE A 250 -5.21 -9.56 -1.13
C PHE A 250 -6.66 -9.91 -1.47
N GLY A 251 -7.42 -10.38 -0.48
CA GLY A 251 -8.84 -10.72 -0.68
C GLY A 251 -9.03 -11.99 -1.51
N ASP A 252 -9.93 -11.94 -2.50
CA ASP A 252 -10.30 -13.07 -3.39
C ASP A 252 -10.85 -14.30 -2.65
N LEU A 253 -11.75 -14.03 -1.70
CA LEU A 253 -12.37 -15.03 -0.87
C LEU A 253 -13.67 -15.51 -1.51
N ASP A 254 -13.92 -16.81 -1.44
CA ASP A 254 -15.24 -17.35 -1.75
C ASP A 254 -16.28 -16.82 -0.76
N GLY A 255 -17.38 -16.25 -1.24
CA GLY A 255 -18.37 -15.58 -0.40
C GLY A 255 -19.16 -16.50 0.55
N GLU A 256 -19.16 -17.81 0.31
CA GLU A 256 -19.85 -18.78 1.15
C GLU A 256 -18.93 -19.33 2.24
N THR A 257 -17.75 -19.80 1.85
CA THR A 257 -16.77 -20.49 2.69
C THR A 257 -15.75 -19.54 3.34
N GLY A 258 -15.57 -18.34 2.80
CA GLY A 258 -14.55 -17.38 3.23
C GLY A 258 -13.11 -17.86 2.97
N GLN A 259 -12.94 -18.84 2.07
CA GLN A 259 -11.64 -19.39 1.70
C GLN A 259 -11.06 -18.65 0.49
N LYS A 260 -9.75 -18.40 0.52
CA LYS A 260 -9.01 -17.79 -0.58
C LYS A 260 -8.90 -18.77 -1.75
N LEU A 261 -8.77 -18.26 -2.98
CA LEU A 261 -8.53 -19.08 -4.16
C LEU A 261 -7.36 -20.05 -3.93
N ALA A 262 -7.54 -21.32 -4.29
CA ALA A 262 -6.50 -22.33 -4.13
C ALA A 262 -5.21 -21.90 -4.84
N GLY A 263 -4.10 -21.90 -4.12
CA GLY A 263 -2.79 -21.48 -4.64
C GLY A 263 -2.53 -19.98 -4.62
N LEU A 264 -3.53 -19.13 -4.37
CA LEU A 264 -3.34 -17.68 -4.20
C LEU A 264 -2.82 -17.38 -2.79
N ILE A 265 -1.79 -16.54 -2.68
CA ILE A 265 -1.17 -16.17 -1.39
C ILE A 265 -1.06 -14.64 -1.24
N CYS A 266 -1.05 -14.14 -0.01
CA CYS A 266 -0.87 -12.71 0.29
C CYS A 266 0.56 -12.34 0.73
N THR A 267 1.50 -13.28 0.68
CA THR A 267 2.91 -13.02 1.06
C THR A 267 3.64 -12.25 -0.05
N PRO A 268 4.13 -11.02 0.21
CA PRO A 268 4.84 -10.24 -0.80
C PRO A 268 6.25 -10.77 -1.04
N GLU A 269 6.77 -10.47 -2.23
CA GLU A 269 8.22 -10.46 -2.44
C GLU A 269 8.78 -9.14 -1.91
N VAL A 270 9.76 -9.23 -1.00
CA VAL A 270 10.35 -8.08 -0.33
C VAL A 270 11.81 -7.97 -0.71
N THR A 271 12.21 -6.79 -1.20
CA THR A 271 13.60 -6.44 -1.51
C THR A 271 13.99 -5.20 -0.73
N ILE A 272 15.15 -5.23 -0.10
CA ILE A 272 15.74 -4.06 0.57
C ILE A 272 16.89 -3.56 -0.28
N LEU A 273 16.86 -2.27 -0.60
CA LEU A 273 17.87 -1.56 -1.37
C LEU A 273 18.36 -0.36 -0.55
N GLU A 274 19.60 0.05 -0.81
CA GLU A 274 20.15 1.30 -0.30
C GLU A 274 20.11 2.34 -1.43
N ILE A 275 19.57 3.51 -1.14
CA ILE A 275 19.56 4.66 -2.05
C ILE A 275 20.97 5.25 -2.05
N SER A 276 21.61 5.19 -3.22
CA SER A 276 22.88 5.87 -3.50
C SER A 276 22.65 7.29 -4.02
N ASP A 277 23.71 8.10 -4.05
CA ASP A 277 23.70 9.42 -4.69
C ASP A 277 23.35 9.37 -6.19
N ASP A 278 23.58 8.21 -6.84
CA ASP A 278 23.25 7.98 -8.25
C ASP A 278 21.80 7.55 -8.47
N THR A 279 21.08 7.20 -7.38
CA THR A 279 19.67 6.80 -7.45
C THR A 279 18.80 8.04 -7.68
N GLU A 280 18.34 8.22 -8.92
CA GLU A 280 17.69 9.45 -9.36
C GLU A 280 16.23 9.53 -8.87
N PHE A 281 15.45 8.46 -9.08
CA PHE A 281 14.04 8.40 -8.71
C PHE A 281 13.51 6.96 -8.69
N LEU A 282 12.34 6.80 -8.06
CA LEU A 282 11.55 5.57 -8.06
C LEU A 282 10.27 5.78 -8.87
N LEU A 283 9.76 4.72 -9.49
CA LEU A 283 8.48 4.72 -10.19
C LEU A 283 7.70 3.46 -9.82
N LEU A 284 6.48 3.60 -9.32
CA LEU A 284 5.55 2.50 -9.03
C LEU A 284 4.33 2.65 -9.94
N ALA A 285 3.82 1.56 -10.52
CA ALA A 285 2.63 1.63 -11.37
C ALA A 285 1.83 0.32 -11.40
N SER A 286 0.55 0.42 -11.78
CA SER A 286 -0.32 -0.72 -12.10
C SER A 286 -0.10 -1.23 -13.52
N ASP A 287 -0.67 -2.38 -13.84
CA ASP A 287 -0.55 -3.01 -15.16
C ASP A 287 -1.12 -2.13 -16.29
N GLY A 288 -2.09 -1.25 -16.01
CA GLY A 288 -2.59 -0.26 -16.96
C GLY A 288 -1.54 0.71 -17.49
N ILE A 289 -0.36 0.80 -16.84
CA ILE A 289 0.84 1.42 -17.40
C ILE A 289 1.70 0.39 -18.14
N TRP A 290 1.98 -0.76 -17.51
CA TRP A 290 2.95 -1.75 -18.00
C TRP A 290 2.51 -2.51 -19.25
N ASP A 291 1.21 -2.65 -19.46
CA ASP A 291 0.61 -3.18 -20.69
C ASP A 291 0.75 -2.20 -21.86
N GLY A 292 0.80 -0.90 -21.58
CA GLY A 292 0.95 0.14 -22.59
C GLY A 292 2.39 0.38 -22.98
N ILE A 293 3.32 0.42 -22.01
CA ILE A 293 4.71 0.82 -22.24
C ILE A 293 5.70 -0.05 -21.45
N ARG A 294 6.86 -0.27 -22.07
CA ARG A 294 7.98 -0.99 -21.43
C ARG A 294 8.65 -0.15 -20.35
N ASP A 295 9.27 -0.83 -19.39
CA ASP A 295 9.98 -0.25 -18.24
C ASP A 295 10.92 0.92 -18.62
N GLN A 296 11.82 0.69 -19.58
CA GLN A 296 12.78 1.71 -19.98
C GLN A 296 12.11 2.93 -20.63
N LEU A 297 10.96 2.77 -21.31
CA LEU A 297 10.23 3.90 -21.88
C LEU A 297 9.52 4.71 -20.78
N ALA A 298 8.89 4.05 -19.80
CA ALA A 298 8.30 4.72 -18.65
C ALA A 298 9.35 5.52 -17.88
N LEU A 299 10.49 4.88 -17.56
CA LEU A 299 11.61 5.50 -16.86
C LEU A 299 12.21 6.66 -17.67
N THR A 300 12.46 6.50 -18.96
CA THR A 300 13.01 7.57 -19.81
C THR A 300 12.05 8.77 -19.90
N THR A 301 10.75 8.51 -19.97
CA THR A 301 9.70 9.53 -19.99
C THR A 301 9.67 10.31 -18.68
N ALA A 302 9.58 9.61 -17.54
CA ALA A 302 9.62 10.24 -16.22
C ALA A 302 10.90 11.06 -16.02
N ARG A 303 12.05 10.48 -16.33
CA ARG A 303 13.36 11.13 -16.19
C ARG A 303 13.47 12.41 -17.00
N LYS A 304 13.05 12.38 -18.27
CA LYS A 304 13.06 13.56 -19.14
C LYS A 304 12.23 14.68 -18.49
N THR A 305 11.00 14.37 -18.10
CA THR A 305 10.09 15.35 -17.49
C THR A 305 10.62 15.88 -16.16
N LEU A 306 11.20 15.04 -15.31
CA LEU A 306 11.83 15.43 -14.05
C LEU A 306 12.97 16.43 -14.27
N ARG A 307 13.84 16.19 -15.26
CA ARG A 307 14.97 17.08 -15.55
C ARG A 307 14.54 18.42 -16.15
N GLU A 308 13.47 18.42 -16.95
CA GLU A 308 12.95 19.62 -17.59
C GLU A 308 12.12 20.49 -16.64
N THR A 309 11.33 19.87 -15.77
CA THR A 309 10.29 20.57 -14.99
C THR A 309 10.55 20.60 -13.49
N ARG A 310 11.43 19.74 -12.97
CA ARG A 310 11.61 19.47 -11.53
C ARG A 310 10.31 19.11 -10.81
N SER A 311 9.33 18.59 -11.56
CA SER A 311 8.02 18.21 -11.05
C SER A 311 7.79 16.70 -11.19
N PRO A 312 7.84 15.95 -10.08
CA PRO A 312 7.43 14.55 -10.06
C PRO A 312 5.97 14.34 -10.46
N GLN A 313 5.08 15.30 -10.15
CA GLN A 313 3.68 15.26 -10.59
C GLN A 313 3.60 15.30 -12.12
N ALA A 314 4.31 16.23 -12.76
CA ALA A 314 4.35 16.29 -14.22
C ALA A 314 4.96 15.00 -14.82
N ALA A 315 5.96 14.42 -14.15
CA ALA A 315 6.56 13.16 -14.58
C ALA A 315 5.57 11.99 -14.53
N ALA A 316 4.81 11.86 -13.43
CA ALA A 316 3.75 10.86 -13.30
C ALA A 316 2.68 11.03 -14.38
N GLN A 317 2.21 12.25 -14.63
CA GLN A 317 1.26 12.55 -15.71
C GLN A 317 1.83 12.18 -17.08
N ALA A 318 3.09 12.50 -17.36
CA ALA A 318 3.73 12.17 -18.64
C ALA A 318 3.82 10.67 -18.89
N VAL A 319 4.08 9.87 -17.85
CA VAL A 319 4.08 8.39 -17.92
C VAL A 319 2.67 7.87 -18.20
N LEU A 320 1.67 8.35 -17.45
CA LEU A 320 0.26 8.00 -17.65
C LEU A 320 -0.20 8.32 -19.09
N GLU A 321 0.12 9.51 -19.60
CA GLU A 321 -0.20 9.92 -20.97
C GLU A 321 0.53 9.09 -22.02
N ALA A 322 1.77 8.66 -21.76
CA ALA A 322 2.52 7.82 -22.67
C ALA A 322 1.89 6.42 -22.80
N ALA A 323 1.50 5.80 -21.68
CA ALA A 323 0.74 4.55 -21.67
C ALA A 323 -0.62 4.71 -22.37
N GLY A 324 -1.35 5.79 -22.03
CA GLY A 324 -2.66 6.13 -22.58
C GLY A 324 -2.70 6.37 -24.10
N LYS A 325 -1.55 6.58 -24.75
CA LYS A 325 -1.44 6.64 -26.22
C LYS A 325 -1.39 5.28 -26.88
N VAL A 326 -1.02 4.24 -26.12
CA VAL A 326 -0.94 2.85 -26.60
C VAL A 326 -2.23 2.11 -26.25
N THR A 327 -2.67 2.19 -24.99
CA THR A 327 -3.90 1.55 -24.51
C THR A 327 -4.58 2.37 -23.43
N LYS A 328 -5.89 2.25 -23.36
CA LYS A 328 -6.77 2.81 -22.31
C LYS A 328 -7.74 1.73 -21.77
N ALA A 329 -7.39 0.47 -22.01
CA ALA A 329 -8.28 -0.65 -21.72
C ALA A 329 -8.49 -0.86 -20.22
N ASP A 330 -7.53 -0.48 -19.37
CA ASP A 330 -7.62 -0.63 -17.92
C ASP A 330 -7.49 0.69 -17.15
N ASN A 331 -7.84 0.67 -15.85
CA ASN A 331 -7.42 1.71 -14.91
C ASN A 331 -5.90 1.82 -14.93
N ALA A 332 -5.39 3.01 -14.70
CA ALA A 332 -3.95 3.23 -14.68
C ALA A 332 -3.58 4.15 -13.52
N ALA A 333 -2.61 3.71 -12.74
CA ALA A 333 -2.06 4.43 -11.60
C ALA A 333 -0.54 4.45 -11.67
N VAL A 334 0.05 5.59 -11.34
CA VAL A 334 1.50 5.74 -11.28
C VAL A 334 1.90 6.70 -10.16
N VAL A 335 2.98 6.37 -9.46
CA VAL A 335 3.68 7.21 -8.50
C VAL A 335 5.14 7.36 -8.93
N VAL A 336 5.65 8.58 -8.91
CA VAL A 336 7.06 8.91 -9.14
C VAL A 336 7.60 9.60 -7.89
N VAL A 337 8.70 9.08 -7.34
CA VAL A 337 9.39 9.63 -6.16
C VAL A 337 10.75 10.15 -6.57
N ALA A 338 10.96 11.46 -6.54
CA ALA A 338 12.22 12.09 -6.88
C ALA A 338 13.20 12.02 -5.70
N LEU A 339 14.44 11.63 -6.00
CA LEU A 339 15.53 11.50 -5.04
C LEU A 339 16.66 12.43 -5.50
N ASN A 340 17.63 11.93 -6.27
CA ASN A 340 18.80 12.68 -6.73
C ASN A 340 18.66 13.05 -8.22
N ILE A 341 17.73 13.97 -8.55
CA ILE A 341 17.47 14.35 -9.95
C ILE A 341 18.67 15.12 -10.53
N PRO A 342 19.34 14.59 -11.56
CA PRO A 342 20.51 15.24 -12.13
C PRO A 342 20.13 16.55 -12.83
N GLU A 343 21.02 17.53 -12.77
CA GLU A 343 20.88 18.78 -13.51
C GLU A 343 20.61 18.50 -15.01
N PRO A 344 19.73 19.27 -15.68
CA PRO A 344 19.56 19.15 -17.11
C PRO A 344 20.89 19.37 -17.82
N LEU A 345 21.14 18.62 -18.91
CA LEU A 345 22.37 18.78 -19.67
C LEU A 345 22.45 20.25 -20.15
N PRO A 346 23.62 20.89 -20.09
CA PRO A 346 23.78 22.22 -20.65
C PRO A 346 23.32 22.20 -22.10
N LYS A 347 22.52 23.20 -22.49
CA LYS A 347 22.07 23.34 -23.87
C LYS A 347 23.31 23.36 -24.75
N ARG A 348 23.43 22.41 -25.68
CA ARG A 348 24.48 22.45 -26.71
C ARG A 348 24.41 23.83 -27.37
N GLU A 349 25.45 24.64 -27.21
CA GLU A 349 25.61 25.83 -28.03
C GLU A 349 25.60 25.36 -29.49
N ARG A 350 24.63 25.85 -30.27
CA ARG A 350 24.67 25.69 -31.71
C ARG A 350 25.91 26.44 -32.17
N SER A 351 27.00 25.72 -32.40
CA SER A 351 28.16 26.27 -33.08
C SER A 351 27.65 26.73 -34.44
N GLN A 352 27.54 28.04 -34.63
CA GLN A 352 27.35 28.63 -35.95
C GLN A 352 28.62 28.35 -36.74
N GLN A 353 28.74 27.15 -37.31
CA GLN A 353 29.72 26.88 -38.35
C GLN A 353 29.25 27.64 -39.60
N HIS A 354 29.59 28.93 -39.66
CA HIS A 354 29.61 29.69 -40.89
C HIS A 354 30.63 29.01 -41.81
N PHE A 355 30.15 28.14 -42.68
CA PHE A 355 30.94 27.62 -43.80
C PHE A 355 31.14 28.77 -44.79
N GLN A 356 32.19 29.58 -44.60
CA GLN A 356 32.67 30.45 -45.67
C GLN A 356 33.38 29.57 -46.70
N LEU A 357 32.65 29.20 -47.76
CA LEU A 357 33.26 28.73 -49.00
C LEU A 357 34.08 29.87 -49.59
N LYS A 358 35.39 29.88 -49.34
CA LYS A 358 36.33 30.60 -50.20
C LYS A 358 36.57 29.73 -51.43
N LEU A 359 35.97 30.13 -52.55
CA LEU A 359 36.40 29.68 -53.88
C LEU A 359 37.48 30.68 -54.34
N GLU A 360 38.72 30.19 -54.40
CA GLU A 360 39.82 30.79 -55.15
C GLU A 360 39.74 30.42 -56.63
#